data_AF-A0A199VZ11-F1
#
_entry.id   AF-A0A199VZ11-F1
#
_cell.length_a   1.000
_cell.length_b   1.000
_cell.length_c   1.000
_cell.angle_alpha   90.00
_cell.angle_beta   90.00
_cell.angle_gamma   90.00
#
_symmetry.space_group_name_H-M   'P 1'
#
loop_
_entity.id
_entity.type
_entity.pdbx_description
1 polymer ?
#
loop_
_entity_poly.entity_id
_entity_poly.type
_entity_poly.pdbx_seq_one_letter_code
_entity_poly.pdbx_strand_id
1 'polypeptide(L)'
;MPEEERPKTFLRTTDPATATSMSARFERMIREAQDEVCAALKAADGGAAFKEDVWLRPGSDACISRVLYDGAVWEKAGVNVSVVYDVMPPEAYRATKGEPDAANPSAKAGPVPFFAAGISYRFDSCTLF
;
A
#
# COMPACT_ATOMS: atom_id res chain seq x y z
N MET A 1 0.61 8.84 16.88
CA MET A 1 0.66 7.60 17.66
C MET A 1 0.45 6.49 16.66
N PRO A 2 1.40 5.55 16.48
CA PRO A 2 1.11 4.34 15.70
C PRO A 2 -0.07 3.63 16.38
N GLU A 3 -1.14 3.37 15.63
CA GLU A 3 -2.28 2.61 16.13
C GLU A 3 -1.83 1.15 16.26
N GLU A 4 -1.94 0.58 17.45
CA GLU A 4 -1.38 -0.72 17.80
C GLU A 4 -2.20 -1.91 17.24
N GLU A 5 -3.33 -1.62 16.59
CA GLU A 5 -4.25 -2.64 16.07
C GLU A 5 -4.52 -2.44 14.57
N ARG A 6 -4.19 -3.46 13.77
CA ARG A 6 -4.44 -3.51 12.32
C ARG A 6 -5.94 -3.31 12.04
N PRO A 7 -6.36 -2.20 11.40
CA PRO A 7 -7.77 -2.03 11.09
C PRO A 7 -8.17 -3.02 10.00
N LYS A 8 -9.42 -3.50 10.10
CA LYS A 8 -10.02 -4.49 9.19
C LYS A 8 -10.09 -4.00 7.73
N THR A 9 -10.00 -2.69 7.49
CA THR A 9 -10.10 -2.07 6.18
C THR A 9 -9.48 -0.66 6.19
N PHE A 10 -8.86 -0.26 5.08
CA PHE A 10 -8.27 1.06 4.82
C PHE A 10 -9.12 1.94 3.89
N LEU A 11 -10.27 1.44 3.43
CA LEU A 11 -11.22 2.22 2.62
C LEU A 11 -11.83 3.38 3.43
N ARG A 12 -11.91 4.55 2.81
CA ARG A 12 -12.49 5.79 3.38
C ARG A 12 -13.97 5.70 3.73
N THR A 13 -14.72 4.75 3.15
CA THR A 13 -16.18 4.66 3.30
C THR A 13 -16.59 3.24 3.65
N THR A 14 -17.22 3.08 4.81
CA THR A 14 -17.88 1.83 5.27
C THR A 14 -19.22 1.58 4.59
N ASP A 15 -19.43 2.15 3.40
CA ASP A 15 -20.65 1.96 2.62
C ASP A 15 -20.58 0.56 1.97
N PRO A 16 -21.62 -0.28 2.14
CA PRO A 16 -21.66 -1.62 1.54
C PRO A 16 -21.48 -1.61 0.02
N ALA A 17 -21.79 -0.51 -0.68
CA ALA A 17 -21.49 -0.37 -2.10
C ALA A 17 -19.97 -0.34 -2.38
N THR A 18 -19.20 0.30 -1.51
CA THR A 18 -17.73 0.40 -1.62
C THR A 18 -17.05 -0.93 -1.33
N ALA A 19 -17.66 -1.82 -0.53
CA ALA A 19 -17.11 -3.14 -0.20
C ALA A 19 -16.97 -4.08 -1.42
N THR A 20 -17.74 -3.84 -2.48
CA THR A 20 -17.65 -4.59 -3.75
C THR A 20 -16.85 -3.88 -4.84
N SER A 21 -16.38 -2.65 -4.56
CA SER A 21 -15.59 -1.86 -5.50
C SER A 21 -14.27 -2.54 -5.85
N MET A 22 -13.72 -2.19 -7.02
CA MET A 22 -12.39 -2.63 -7.44
C MET A 22 -11.32 -2.26 -6.39
N SER A 23 -11.42 -1.09 -5.76
CA SER A 23 -10.51 -0.64 -4.70
C SER A 23 -10.56 -1.53 -3.46
N ALA A 24 -11.74 -1.97 -3.04
CA ALA A 24 -11.89 -2.91 -1.92
C ALA A 24 -11.30 -4.29 -2.22
N ARG A 25 -11.55 -4.80 -3.43
CA ARG A 25 -10.99 -6.08 -3.88
C ARG A 25 -9.47 -6.01 -3.96
N PHE A 26 -8.94 -4.91 -4.49
CA PHE A 26 -7.50 -4.70 -4.64
C PHE A 26 -6.81 -4.53 -3.28
N GLU A 27 -7.41 -3.78 -2.35
CA GLU A 27 -6.89 -3.66 -0.98
C GLU A 27 -6.80 -5.02 -0.29
N ARG A 28 -7.86 -5.84 -0.37
CA ARG A 28 -7.85 -7.19 0.20
C ARG A 28 -6.75 -8.05 -0.42
N MET A 29 -6.64 -8.04 -1.74
CA MET A 29 -5.62 -8.80 -2.48
C MET A 29 -4.19 -8.43 -2.03
N ILE A 30 -3.85 -7.14 -1.94
CA ILE A 30 -2.49 -6.73 -1.54
C ILE A 30 -2.19 -7.03 -0.07
N ARG A 31 -3.21 -7.00 0.80
CA ARG A 31 -3.08 -7.39 2.22
C ARG A 31 -2.84 -8.90 2.36
N GLU A 32 -3.61 -9.71 1.64
CA GLU A 32 -3.43 -11.16 1.57
C GLU A 32 -2.04 -11.50 1.04
N ALA A 33 -1.59 -10.82 -0.03
CA ALA A 33 -0.24 -10.97 -0.55
C ALA A 33 0.85 -10.61 0.47
N GLN A 34 0.67 -9.56 1.28
CA GLN A 34 1.61 -9.23 2.37
C GLN A 34 1.64 -10.34 3.43
N ASP A 35 0.48 -10.89 3.79
CA ASP A 35 0.38 -11.98 4.76
C ASP A 35 1.06 -13.27 4.23
N GLU A 36 0.86 -13.62 2.97
CA GLU A 36 1.50 -14.76 2.31
C GLU A 36 3.02 -14.61 2.20
N VAL A 37 3.51 -13.45 1.74
CA VAL A 37 4.95 -13.19 1.62
C VAL A 37 5.61 -13.19 2.99
N CYS A 38 5.01 -12.58 4.01
CA CYS A 38 5.52 -12.65 5.37
C CYS A 38 5.55 -14.08 5.91
N ALA A 39 4.53 -14.89 5.66
CA ALA A 39 4.52 -16.30 6.08
C ALA A 39 5.64 -17.11 5.42
N ALA A 40 5.85 -16.92 4.11
CA ALA A 40 6.93 -17.56 3.37
C ALA A 40 8.32 -17.15 3.89
N LEU A 41 8.52 -15.86 4.18
CA LEU A 41 9.78 -15.35 4.73
C LEU A 41 10.04 -15.91 6.14
N LYS A 42 9.02 -15.96 7.00
CA LYS A 42 9.15 -16.58 8.34
C LYS A 42 9.54 -18.05 8.25
N ALA A 43 8.94 -18.80 7.33
CA ALA A 43 9.24 -20.21 7.13
C ALA A 43 10.67 -20.42 6.62
N ALA A 44 11.11 -19.57 5.68
CA ALA A 44 12.48 -19.59 5.17
C ALA A 44 13.53 -19.22 6.24
N ASP A 45 13.20 -18.28 7.14
CA ASP A 45 14.11 -17.77 8.17
C ASP A 45 14.13 -18.60 9.47
N GLY A 46 13.36 -19.68 9.54
CA GLY A 46 13.30 -20.54 10.72
C GLY A 46 12.46 -19.98 11.89
N GLY A 47 11.55 -19.04 11.60
CA GLY A 47 10.57 -18.55 12.57
C GLY A 47 10.81 -17.13 13.12
N ALA A 48 11.65 -16.31 12.47
CA ALA A 48 11.84 -14.94 12.89
C ALA A 48 10.55 -14.11 12.92
N ALA A 49 10.48 -13.17 13.86
CA ALA A 49 9.33 -12.31 14.05
C ALA A 49 9.42 -11.07 13.16
N PHE A 50 8.31 -10.73 12.52
CA PHE A 50 8.15 -9.43 11.87
C PHE A 50 7.65 -8.43 12.90
N LYS A 51 8.26 -7.25 12.92
CA LYS A 51 7.69 -6.07 13.57
C LYS A 51 6.72 -5.41 12.61
N GLU A 52 5.46 -5.27 13.02
CA GLU A 52 4.43 -4.58 12.27
C GLU A 52 4.29 -3.15 12.80
N ASP A 53 4.34 -2.17 11.89
CA ASP A 53 4.07 -0.76 12.18
C ASP A 53 2.90 -0.33 11.29
N VAL A 54 1.78 0.01 11.91
CA VAL A 54 0.57 0.50 11.24
C VAL A 54 0.51 2.02 11.34
N TRP A 55 0.33 2.66 10.20
CA TRP A 55 0.17 4.11 10.09
C TRP A 55 -1.16 4.43 9.45
N LEU A 56 -1.93 5.24 10.14
CA LEU A 56 -3.24 5.70 9.71
C LEU A 56 -3.26 7.21 9.81
N ARG A 57 -3.46 7.88 8.67
CA ARG A 57 -3.65 9.31 8.59
C ARG A 57 -5.16 9.58 8.49
N PRO A 58 -5.76 10.30 9.46
CA PRO A 58 -7.18 10.61 9.43
C PRO A 58 -7.57 11.24 8.08
N GLY A 59 -8.45 10.54 7.37
CA GLY A 59 -9.03 11.03 6.14
C GLY A 59 -8.13 10.99 4.90
N SER A 60 -7.02 10.23 4.82
CA SER A 60 -6.22 10.16 3.57
C SER A 60 -5.62 8.78 3.37
N ASP A 61 -4.56 8.48 4.12
CA ASP A 61 -3.65 7.39 3.77
C ASP A 61 -3.54 6.40 4.91
N ALA A 62 -3.36 5.14 4.54
CA ALA A 62 -3.02 4.10 5.48
C ALA A 62 -1.89 3.25 4.92
N CYS A 63 -0.95 2.86 5.78
CA CYS A 63 0.08 1.92 5.42
C CYS A 63 0.36 0.92 6.55
N ILE A 64 0.77 -0.28 6.16
CA ILE A 64 1.30 -1.31 7.06
C ILE A 64 2.71 -1.61 6.59
N SER A 65 3.68 -1.36 7.45
CA SER A 65 5.05 -1.77 7.26
C SER A 65 5.31 -3.00 8.11
N ARG A 66 5.85 -4.06 7.52
CA ARG A 66 6.34 -5.24 8.26
C ARG A 66 7.81 -5.41 8.01
N VAL A 67 8.61 -5.35 9.06
CA VAL A 67 10.06 -5.48 8.95
C VAL A 67 10.56 -6.58 9.88
N LEU A 68 11.33 -7.49 9.31
CA LEU A 68 12.12 -8.50 9.98
C LEU A 68 13.57 -8.01 10.00
N TYR A 69 14.20 -8.13 11.16
CA TYR A 69 15.59 -7.76 11.41
C TYR A 69 16.32 -8.96 12.04
N ASP A 70 17.62 -9.07 11.75
CA ASP A 70 18.52 -10.07 12.35
C ASP A 70 17.98 -11.51 12.21
N GLY A 71 17.51 -11.84 11.00
CA GLY A 71 17.07 -13.18 10.66
C GLY A 71 18.22 -14.14 10.40
N ALA A 72 17.92 -15.44 10.43
CA ALA A 72 18.91 -16.49 10.15
C ALA A 72 19.35 -16.49 8.68
N VAL A 73 18.45 -16.15 7.77
CA VAL A 73 18.64 -16.09 6.32
C VAL A 73 18.62 -14.64 5.83
N TRP A 74 17.74 -13.82 6.40
CA TRP A 74 17.56 -12.41 6.00
C TRP A 74 18.16 -11.47 7.04
N GLU A 75 19.15 -10.67 6.66
CA GLU A 75 19.68 -9.60 7.51
C GLU A 75 18.56 -8.57 7.78
N LYS A 76 17.82 -8.24 6.71
CA LYS A 76 16.67 -7.34 6.79
C LYS A 76 15.66 -7.66 5.70
N ALA A 77 14.42 -7.91 6.08
CA ALA A 77 13.32 -8.10 5.13
C ALA A 77 12.17 -7.15 5.47
N GLY A 78 11.73 -6.35 4.50
CA GLY A 78 10.63 -5.39 4.64
C GLY A 78 9.54 -5.65 3.61
N VAL A 79 8.29 -5.72 4.05
CA VAL A 79 7.10 -5.81 3.19
C VAL A 79 6.12 -4.73 3.60
N ASN A 80 5.87 -3.78 2.70
CA ASN A 80 5.07 -2.60 2.95
C ASN A 80 3.83 -2.59 2.04
N VAL A 81 2.67 -2.34 2.64
CA VAL A 81 1.42 -2.09 1.93
C VAL A 81 1.02 -0.64 2.18
N SER A 82 0.71 0.08 1.11
CA SER A 82 0.21 1.45 1.20
C SER A 82 -1.09 1.62 0.41
N VAL A 83 -1.97 2.43 0.96
CA VAL A 83 -3.25 2.82 0.39
C VAL A 83 -3.37 4.34 0.55
N VAL A 84 -3.51 5.04 -0.56
CA VAL A 84 -3.52 6.50 -0.65
C VAL A 84 -4.81 6.94 -1.34
N TYR A 85 -5.51 7.87 -0.71
CA TYR A 85 -6.68 8.54 -1.27
C TYR A 85 -6.44 10.04 -1.29
N ASP A 86 -6.23 10.59 -2.47
CA ASP A 86 -5.94 12.01 -2.61
C ASP A 86 -6.57 12.58 -3.88
N VAL A 87 -6.42 13.88 -4.05
CA VAL A 87 -6.87 14.64 -5.19
C VAL A 87 -5.67 14.96 -6.06
N MET A 88 -5.74 14.62 -7.34
CA MET A 88 -4.64 14.79 -8.27
C MET A 88 -4.35 16.29 -8.44
N PRO A 89 -3.11 16.75 -8.16
CA PRO A 89 -2.76 18.14 -8.40
C PRO A 89 -2.80 18.44 -9.90
N PRO A 90 -3.13 19.68 -10.30
CA PRO A 90 -3.30 20.05 -11.72
C PRO A 90 -2.06 19.75 -12.58
N GLU A 91 -0.87 19.77 -11.99
CA GLU A 91 0.40 19.45 -12.66
C GLU A 91 0.53 17.95 -12.98
N ALA A 92 0.14 17.06 -12.06
CA ALA A 92 0.18 15.62 -12.26
C ALA A 92 -0.83 15.15 -13.32
N TYR A 93 -1.99 15.81 -13.40
CA TYR A 93 -3.01 15.56 -14.43
C TYR A 93 -2.48 15.84 -15.85
N ARG A 94 -1.68 16.90 -16.00
CA ARG A 94 -1.06 17.26 -17.28
C ARG A 94 0.00 16.24 -17.72
N ALA A 95 0.73 15.64 -16.78
CA ALA A 95 1.74 14.63 -17.07
C ALA A 95 1.15 13.27 -17.47
N THR A 96 -0.04 12.91 -16.97
CA THR A 96 -0.68 11.61 -17.24
C THR A 96 -1.48 11.57 -18.53
N LYS A 97 -1.94 12.72 -19.05
CA LYS A 97 -2.79 12.75 -20.25
C LYS A 97 -2.04 12.74 -21.59
N GLY A 98 -0.71 12.87 -21.61
CA GLY A 98 -0.02 13.23 -22.86
C GLY A 98 -0.54 14.58 -23.38
N GLU A 99 -0.07 15.02 -24.54
CA GLU A 99 -0.50 16.29 -25.16
C GLU A 99 -2.04 16.46 -25.13
N PRO A 100 -2.55 17.70 -24.95
CA PRO A 100 -3.97 17.93 -24.75
C PRO A 100 -4.79 17.30 -25.86
N ASP A 101 -5.69 16.39 -25.47
CA ASP A 101 -6.67 15.78 -26.35
C ASP A 101 -7.45 16.90 -27.07
N ALA A 102 -7.20 17.04 -28.38
CA ALA A 102 -7.79 18.06 -29.24
C ALA A 102 -9.33 17.99 -29.30
N ALA A 103 -9.93 16.96 -28.68
CA ALA A 103 -11.37 16.73 -28.64
C ALA A 103 -12.12 17.51 -27.54
N ASN A 104 -11.47 18.03 -26.48
CA ASN A 104 -12.21 18.79 -25.44
C ASN A 104 -11.39 19.86 -24.70
N PRO A 105 -11.25 21.07 -25.27
CA PRO A 105 -10.48 22.18 -24.68
C PRO A 105 -11.10 22.79 -23.42
N SER A 106 -12.30 22.35 -22.99
CA SER A 106 -13.04 22.95 -21.87
C SER A 106 -13.25 22.03 -20.67
N ALA A 107 -12.57 20.87 -20.61
CA ALA A 107 -12.51 20.06 -19.39
C ALA A 107 -11.70 20.84 -18.34
N LYS A 108 -12.39 21.65 -17.52
CA LYS A 108 -11.79 22.32 -16.36
C LYS A 108 -10.98 21.28 -15.60
N ALA A 109 -9.69 21.57 -15.39
CA ALA A 109 -8.80 20.83 -14.51
C ALA A 109 -9.30 21.00 -13.06
N GLY A 110 -10.44 20.40 -12.76
CA GLY A 110 -10.98 20.30 -11.42
C GLY A 110 -10.20 19.26 -10.63
N PRO A 111 -10.31 19.29 -9.30
CA PRO A 111 -9.72 18.28 -8.43
C PRO A 111 -10.24 16.88 -8.83
N VAL A 112 -9.40 16.06 -9.48
CA VAL A 112 -9.75 14.68 -9.84
C VAL A 112 -9.35 13.78 -8.67
N PRO A 113 -10.30 13.15 -7.95
CA PRO A 113 -9.95 12.20 -6.90
C PRO A 113 -9.28 10.98 -7.52
N PHE A 114 -8.20 10.50 -6.91
CA PHE A 114 -7.54 9.26 -7.30
C PHE A 114 -7.35 8.33 -6.10
N PHE A 115 -7.23 7.06 -6.44
CA PHE A 115 -6.93 5.98 -5.51
C PHE A 115 -5.65 5.29 -5.99
N ALA A 116 -4.68 5.17 -5.10
CA ALA A 116 -3.48 4.39 -5.35
C ALA A 116 -3.30 3.40 -4.21
N ALA A 117 -3.06 2.14 -4.55
CA ALA A 117 -2.73 1.12 -3.58
C ALA A 117 -1.63 0.24 -4.16
N GLY A 118 -0.79 -0.30 -3.29
CA GLY A 118 0.32 -1.12 -3.73
C GLY A 118 0.98 -1.87 -2.59
N ILE A 119 1.69 -2.92 -2.98
CA ILE A 119 2.61 -3.64 -2.12
C ILE A 119 4.03 -3.43 -2.66
N SER A 120 4.97 -3.19 -1.75
CA SER A 120 6.40 -3.11 -2.06
C SER A 120 7.16 -3.98 -1.08
N TYR A 121 8.23 -4.59 -1.54
CA TYR A 121 9.07 -5.45 -0.71
C TYR A 121 10.54 -5.23 -1.03
N ARG A 122 11.37 -5.36 0.00
CA ARG A 122 12.82 -5.30 -0.08
C ARG A 122 13.40 -6.36 0.84
N PHE A 123 14.29 -7.18 0.29
CA PHE A 123 14.97 -8.25 1.02
C PHE A 123 16.46 -8.03 0.92
N ASP A 124 17.12 -8.13 2.06
CA ASP A 124 18.57 -8.14 2.21
C ASP A 124 18.95 -9.47 2.86
N SER A 125 19.68 -10.29 2.12
CA SER A 125 20.12 -11.61 2.58
C SER A 125 21.39 -11.47 3.41
N CYS A 126 21.48 -12.22 4.51
CA CYS A 126 22.74 -12.38 5.22
C CYS A 126 23.78 -12.94 4.25
N THR A 127 24.75 -12.13 3.84
CA THR A 127 25.85 -12.61 3.01
C THR A 127 26.78 -13.43 3.91
N LEU A 128 26.53 -14.74 3.99
CA LEU A 128 27.47 -15.69 4.59
C LEU A 128 28.63 -15.91 3.59
N PHE A 129 29.76 -15.26 3.84
CA PHE A 129 31.08 -15.73 3.44
C PHE A 129 31.85 -16.20 4.67
#